data_AF-A0A1S6QCX9-F1
#
_entry.id   AF-A0A1S6QCX9-F1
#
_cell.length_a   1.000
_cell.length_b   1.000
_cell.length_c   1.000
_cell.angle_alpha   90.00
_cell.angle_beta   90.00
_cell.angle_gamma   90.00
#
_symmetry.space_group_name_H-M   'P 1'
#
loop_
_entity.id
_entity.type
_entity.pdbx_description
1 polymer ?
#
loop_
_entity_poly.entity_id
_entity_poly.type
_entity_poly.pdbx_seq_one_letter_code
_entity_poly.pdbx_strand_id
1 'polypeptide(L)'
;MGKHAIPEPYKWNDSFQVFYDSIDKQHQGLFDGVFAVEKAPGDGGKLAALVKIVGDHFSAEEAMMTAKNYPAFSDHKAKHDEFLGTIKGLSAPVDGKTVDFAKDWLVNHIKEIDFGYKGKL
;
A
#
# COMPACT_ATOMS: atom_id res chain seq x y z
N MET A 1 14.07 2.54 9.07
CA MET A 1 12.97 2.41 10.06
C MET A 1 12.08 3.62 9.95
N GLY A 2 10.76 3.40 9.90
CA GLY A 2 9.73 4.36 9.49
C GLY A 2 9.68 5.65 10.31
N LYS A 3 9.43 6.78 9.64
CA LYS A 3 9.33 8.11 10.26
C LYS A 3 7.97 8.36 10.89
N HIS A 4 6.94 7.63 10.44
CA HIS A 4 5.55 7.84 10.81
C HIS A 4 5.03 6.75 11.74
N ALA A 5 4.18 7.15 12.69
CA ALA A 5 3.53 6.21 13.61
C ALA A 5 2.58 5.28 12.85
N ILE A 6 2.72 3.98 13.10
CA ILE A 6 1.78 2.95 12.63
C ILE A 6 0.48 3.08 13.45
N PRO A 7 -0.71 3.16 12.82
CA PRO A 7 -1.96 3.20 13.56
C PRO A 7 -2.22 1.88 14.28
N GLU A 8 -2.80 1.96 15.48
CA GLU A 8 -3.26 0.80 16.27
C GLU A 8 -4.68 1.09 16.80
N PRO A 9 -5.71 0.30 16.44
CA PRO A 9 -5.68 -0.82 15.49
C PRO A 9 -5.23 -0.40 14.09
N TYR A 10 -4.60 -1.31 13.35
CA TYR A 10 -4.09 -1.05 12.00
C TYR A 10 -5.22 -0.79 11.01
N LYS A 11 -5.62 0.49 10.92
CA LYS A 11 -6.76 0.94 10.14
C LYS A 11 -6.48 2.30 9.53
N TRP A 12 -6.95 2.48 8.30
CA TRP A 12 -6.92 3.78 7.62
C TRP A 12 -7.70 4.83 8.43
N ASN A 13 -7.25 6.08 8.36
CA ASN A 13 -7.92 7.26 8.91
C ASN A 13 -7.59 8.49 8.05
N ASP A 14 -8.28 9.61 8.30
CA ASP A 14 -8.20 10.83 7.50
C ASP A 14 -6.77 11.43 7.40
N SER A 15 -5.84 11.07 8.31
CA SER A 15 -4.44 11.50 8.20
C SER A 15 -3.68 10.88 7.02
N PHE A 16 -4.26 9.89 6.33
CA PHE A 16 -3.72 9.24 5.13
C PHE A 16 -4.38 9.74 3.83
N GLN A 17 -5.30 10.72 3.93
CA GLN A 17 -6.08 11.15 2.78
C GLN A 17 -5.21 11.84 1.71
N VAL A 18 -5.37 11.44 0.45
CA VAL A 18 -4.71 12.06 -0.72
C VAL A 18 -5.64 12.95 -1.55
N PHE A 19 -6.94 13.00 -1.20
CA PHE A 19 -7.98 13.81 -1.86
C PHE A 19 -8.33 13.37 -3.28
N TYR A 20 -8.17 12.08 -3.55
CA TYR A 20 -8.72 11.43 -4.75
C TYR A 20 -9.55 10.25 -4.27
N ASP A 21 -10.88 10.39 -4.29
CA ASP A 21 -11.82 9.45 -3.66
C ASP A 21 -11.58 7.98 -4.06
N SER A 22 -11.21 7.73 -5.32
CA SER A 22 -10.91 6.37 -5.78
C SER A 22 -9.64 5.80 -5.14
N ILE A 23 -8.60 6.62 -4.99
CA ILE A 23 -7.33 6.22 -4.38
C ILE A 23 -7.49 6.09 -2.86
N ASP A 24 -8.18 7.02 -2.21
CA ASP A 24 -8.46 6.94 -0.77
C ASP A 24 -9.25 5.66 -0.41
N LYS A 25 -10.23 5.27 -1.24
CA LYS A 25 -10.95 3.99 -1.09
C LYS A 25 -10.05 2.77 -1.29
N GLN A 26 -9.11 2.84 -2.25
CA GLN A 26 -8.14 1.76 -2.45
C GLN A 26 -7.20 1.65 -1.25
N HIS A 27 -6.66 2.76 -0.74
CA HIS A 27 -5.84 2.78 0.48
C HIS A 27 -6.57 2.14 1.66
N GLN A 28 -7.84 2.47 1.91
CA GLN A 28 -8.65 1.80 2.93
C GLN A 28 -8.64 0.28 2.76
N GLY A 29 -8.87 -0.21 1.54
CA GLY A 29 -8.79 -1.64 1.22
C GLY A 29 -7.41 -2.26 1.48
N LEU A 30 -6.31 -1.54 1.23
CA LEU A 30 -4.97 -2.02 1.53
C LEU A 30 -4.73 -2.19 3.04
N PHE A 31 -5.16 -1.21 3.85
CA PHE A 31 -5.10 -1.31 5.32
C PHE A 31 -5.88 -2.53 5.82
N ASP A 32 -7.12 -2.69 5.34
CA ASP A 32 -7.98 -3.81 5.71
C ASP A 32 -7.36 -5.16 5.27
N GLY A 33 -6.74 -5.22 4.09
CA GLY A 33 -6.08 -6.41 3.58
C GLY A 33 -4.87 -6.84 4.42
N VAL A 34 -3.99 -5.90 4.79
CA VAL A 34 -2.85 -6.17 5.67
C VAL A 34 -3.32 -6.63 7.04
N PHE A 35 -4.33 -5.96 7.61
CA PHE A 35 -4.93 -6.37 8.88
C PHE A 35 -5.57 -7.76 8.80
N ALA A 36 -6.20 -8.11 7.67
CA ALA A 36 -6.78 -9.44 7.48
C ALA A 36 -5.72 -10.56 7.48
N VAL A 37 -4.55 -10.32 6.88
CA VAL A 37 -3.40 -11.24 6.91
C VAL A 37 -2.84 -11.35 8.32
N GLU A 38 -2.67 -10.23 9.05
CA GLU A 38 -2.24 -10.25 10.46
C GLU A 38 -3.15 -11.12 11.34
N LYS A 39 -4.47 -11.04 11.13
CA LYS A 39 -5.45 -11.83 11.91
C LYS A 39 -5.56 -13.29 11.50
N ALA A 40 -5.07 -13.67 10.32
CA ALA A 40 -5.10 -15.05 9.84
C ALA A 40 -3.85 -15.35 8.98
N PRO A 41 -2.66 -15.40 9.61
CA PRO A 41 -1.40 -15.48 8.87
C PRO A 41 -1.28 -16.75 8.03
N GLY A 42 -1.94 -17.85 8.42
CA GLY A 42 -1.98 -19.11 7.69
C GLY A 42 -2.99 -19.18 6.54
N ASP A 43 -3.78 -18.13 6.31
CA ASP A 43 -4.78 -18.09 5.24
C ASP A 43 -4.17 -17.57 3.94
N GLY A 44 -3.75 -18.50 3.07
CA GLY A 44 -3.21 -18.16 1.75
C GLY A 44 -4.20 -17.43 0.84
N GLY A 45 -5.51 -17.58 1.07
CA GLY A 45 -6.54 -16.84 0.32
C GLY A 45 -6.50 -15.35 0.66
N LYS A 46 -6.29 -14.98 1.92
CA LYS A 46 -6.14 -13.58 2.34
C LYS A 46 -4.84 -12.96 1.85
N LEU A 47 -3.73 -13.71 1.86
CA LEU A 47 -2.49 -13.25 1.24
C LEU A 47 -2.67 -13.00 -0.26
N ALA A 48 -3.29 -13.93 -0.99
CA ALA A 48 -3.56 -13.76 -2.41
C ALA A 48 -4.49 -12.56 -2.69
N ALA A 49 -5.50 -12.35 -1.85
CA ALA A 49 -6.38 -11.18 -1.94
C ALA A 49 -5.60 -9.87 -1.71
N LEU A 50 -4.71 -9.82 -0.71
CA LEU A 50 -3.84 -8.66 -0.44
C LEU A 50 -2.95 -8.36 -1.66
N VAL A 51 -2.26 -9.36 -2.20
CA VAL A 51 -1.39 -9.21 -3.38
C VAL A 51 -2.18 -8.65 -4.57
N LYS A 52 -3.42 -9.14 -4.77
CA LYS A 52 -4.29 -8.66 -5.84
C LYS A 52 -4.65 -7.18 -5.66
N ILE A 53 -5.17 -6.79 -4.50
CA ILE A 53 -5.63 -5.41 -4.29
C ILE A 53 -4.48 -4.40 -4.30
N VAL A 54 -3.29 -4.79 -3.86
CA VAL A 54 -2.07 -3.96 -3.97
C VAL A 54 -1.73 -3.73 -5.45
N GLY A 55 -1.71 -4.80 -6.26
CA GLY A 55 -1.44 -4.68 -7.70
C GLY A 55 -2.47 -3.83 -8.44
N ASP A 56 -3.75 -3.98 -8.11
CA ASP A 56 -4.84 -3.19 -8.69
C ASP A 56 -4.70 -1.70 -8.33
N HIS A 57 -4.38 -1.39 -7.08
CA HIS A 57 -4.15 -0.02 -6.61
C HIS A 57 -2.95 0.63 -7.31
N PHE A 58 -1.78 -0.01 -7.32
CA PHE A 58 -0.59 0.52 -7.98
C PHE A 58 -0.85 0.79 -9.47
N SER A 59 -1.53 -0.14 -10.17
CA SER A 59 -1.88 0.05 -11.57
C SER A 59 -2.79 1.28 -11.79
N ALA A 60 -3.77 1.49 -10.92
CA ALA A 60 -4.69 2.62 -11.01
C ALA A 60 -3.99 3.96 -10.74
N GLU A 61 -3.16 4.01 -9.71
CA GLU A 61 -2.41 5.22 -9.34
C GLU A 61 -1.35 5.58 -10.38
N GLU A 62 -0.61 4.59 -10.90
CA GLU A 62 0.36 4.75 -11.98
C GLU A 62 -0.29 5.27 -13.26
N ALA A 63 -1.51 4.83 -13.57
CA ALA A 63 -2.29 5.35 -14.70
C ALA A 63 -2.65 6.82 -14.50
N MET A 64 -3.06 7.24 -13.30
CA MET A 64 -3.32 8.65 -12.98
C MET A 64 -2.05 9.50 -13.09
N MET A 65 -0.93 9.03 -12.54
CA MET A 65 0.38 9.69 -12.64
C MET A 65 0.83 9.86 -14.10
N THR A 66 0.70 8.81 -14.91
CA THR A 66 1.10 8.83 -16.32
C THR A 66 0.22 9.78 -17.13
N ALA A 67 -1.10 9.77 -16.92
CA ALA A 67 -2.04 10.65 -17.61
C ALA A 67 -1.77 12.15 -17.37
N LYS A 68 -1.07 12.48 -16.27
CA LYS A 68 -0.72 13.84 -15.88
C LYS A 68 0.75 14.18 -16.08
N ASN A 69 1.54 13.28 -16.67
CA ASN A 69 2.99 13.41 -16.81
C ASN A 69 3.66 13.75 -15.48
N TYR A 70 3.25 13.08 -14.39
CA TYR A 70 3.74 13.38 -13.05
C TYR A 70 5.26 13.20 -12.99
N PRO A 71 6.04 14.26 -12.64
CA PRO A 71 7.50 14.24 -12.81
C PRO A 71 8.24 13.14 -12.04
N ALA A 72 7.71 12.72 -10.88
CA ALA A 72 8.33 11.70 -10.04
C ALA A 72 7.80 10.28 -10.30
N PHE A 73 7.06 10.06 -11.39
CA PHE A 73 6.46 8.77 -11.71
C PHE A 73 7.46 7.61 -11.71
N SER A 74 8.63 7.78 -12.34
CA SER A 74 9.63 6.71 -12.45
C SER A 74 10.11 6.22 -11.08
N ASP A 75 10.43 7.15 -10.17
CA ASP A 75 10.91 6.83 -8.83
C ASP A 75 9.79 6.26 -7.96
N HIS A 76 8.55 6.73 -8.15
CA HIS A 76 7.38 6.18 -7.48
C HIS A 76 7.16 4.72 -7.90
N LYS A 77 7.06 4.46 -9.20
CA LYS A 77 6.84 3.12 -9.75
C LYS A 77 7.90 2.12 -9.30
N ALA A 78 9.17 2.54 -9.20
CA ALA A 78 10.24 1.66 -8.71
C ALA A 78 9.96 1.12 -7.29
N LYS A 79 9.35 1.94 -6.41
CA LYS A 79 8.95 1.51 -5.05
C LYS A 79 7.78 0.53 -5.08
N HIS A 80 6.81 0.78 -5.95
CA HIS A 80 5.70 -0.15 -6.19
C HIS A 80 6.20 -1.51 -6.67
N ASP A 81 7.10 -1.52 -7.65
CA ASP A 81 7.65 -2.75 -8.22
C ASP A 81 8.43 -3.55 -7.16
N GLU A 82 9.23 -2.90 -6.33
CA GLU A 82 9.97 -3.54 -5.22
C GLU A 82 9.02 -4.15 -4.18
N PHE A 83 8.00 -3.40 -3.75
CA PHE A 83 7.04 -3.90 -2.77
C PHE A 83 6.19 -5.04 -3.32
N LEU A 84 5.67 -4.88 -4.54
CA LEU A 84 4.84 -5.88 -5.19
C LEU A 84 5.64 -7.17 -5.47
N GLY A 85 6.90 -7.04 -5.88
CA GLY A 85 7.82 -8.16 -6.04
C GLY A 85 8.04 -8.92 -4.73
N THR A 86 8.23 -8.18 -3.63
CA THR A 86 8.37 -8.75 -2.28
C THR A 86 7.14 -9.55 -1.87
N ILE A 87 5.94 -8.94 -1.90
CA ILE A 87 4.73 -9.61 -1.41
C ILE A 87 4.25 -10.75 -2.29
N LYS A 88 4.55 -10.73 -3.60
CA LYS A 88 4.27 -11.84 -4.53
C LYS A 88 5.09 -13.09 -4.24
N GLY A 89 6.27 -12.94 -3.63
CA GLY A 89 7.13 -14.05 -3.24
C GLY A 89 6.73 -14.75 -1.94
N LEU A 90 5.75 -14.21 -1.22
CA LEU A 90 5.31 -14.74 0.07
C LEU A 90 4.42 -15.97 -0.09
N SER A 91 4.42 -16.81 0.93
CA SER A 91 3.49 -17.92 1.11
C SER A 91 2.93 -17.91 2.53
N ALA A 92 1.77 -18.54 2.72
CA ALA A 92 1.22 -18.71 4.06
C ALA A 92 1.90 -19.90 4.76
N PRO A 93 2.18 -19.81 6.08
CA PRO A 93 1.87 -18.69 6.95
C PRO A 93 2.82 -17.50 6.78
N VAL A 94 2.26 -16.28 6.78
CA VAL A 94 3.04 -15.04 6.78
C VAL A 94 3.53 -14.75 8.20
N ASP A 95 4.84 -14.57 8.38
CA ASP A 95 5.39 -14.27 9.70
C ASP A 95 5.12 -12.82 10.14
N GLY A 96 5.20 -12.58 11.47
CA GLY A 96 4.92 -11.27 12.04
C GLY A 96 5.86 -10.17 11.54
N LYS A 97 7.14 -10.50 11.24
CA LYS A 97 8.10 -9.50 10.73
C LYS A 97 7.72 -9.01 9.34
N THR A 98 7.16 -9.90 8.51
CA THR A 98 6.68 -9.60 7.18
C THR A 98 5.40 -8.77 7.24
N VAL A 99 4.51 -9.07 8.18
CA VAL A 99 3.33 -8.23 8.46
C VAL A 99 3.76 -6.84 8.93
N ASP A 100 4.69 -6.74 9.88
CA ASP A 100 5.22 -5.48 10.38
C ASP A 100 5.89 -4.66 9.26
N PHE A 101 6.64 -5.32 8.38
CA PHE A 101 7.20 -4.71 7.18
C PHE A 101 6.12 -4.12 6.28
N ALA A 102 5.04 -4.87 6.00
CA ALA A 102 3.93 -4.37 5.18
C ALA A 102 3.20 -3.18 5.83
N LYS A 103 3.03 -3.22 7.15
CA LYS A 103 2.44 -2.12 7.94
C LYS A 103 3.30 -0.86 7.87
N ASP A 104 4.60 -1.00 8.13
CA ASP A 104 5.57 0.11 8.04
C ASP A 104 5.64 0.68 6.63
N TRP A 105 5.75 -0.19 5.62
CA TRP A 105 5.90 0.22 4.23
C TRP A 105 4.70 1.04 3.77
N LEU A 106 3.47 0.55 3.97
CA LEU A 106 2.26 1.25 3.49
C LEU A 106 2.10 2.62 4.16
N VAL A 107 2.30 2.71 5.47
CA VAL A 107 2.17 3.96 6.22
C VAL A 107 3.16 5.01 5.73
N ASN A 108 4.43 4.61 5.52
CA ASN A 108 5.46 5.54 5.08
C ASN A 108 5.34 5.86 3.59
N HIS A 109 4.97 4.90 2.75
CA HIS A 109 4.76 5.13 1.31
C HIS A 109 3.68 6.18 1.08
N ILE A 110 2.51 6.04 1.72
CA ILE A 110 1.42 7.01 1.59
C ILE A 110 1.87 8.41 2.03
N LYS A 111 2.51 8.51 3.20
CA LYS A 111 2.83 9.82 3.79
C LYS A 111 4.04 10.52 3.17
N GLU A 112 5.01 9.77 2.66
CA GLU A 112 6.26 10.34 2.13
C GLU A 112 6.27 10.40 0.59
N ILE A 113 5.56 9.49 -0.09
CA ILE A 113 5.60 9.35 -1.54
C ILE A 113 4.27 9.83 -2.16
N ASP A 114 3.14 9.24 -1.75
CA ASP A 114 1.83 9.53 -2.35
C ASP A 114 1.37 10.96 -2.08
N PHE A 115 1.69 11.47 -0.89
CA PHE A 115 1.42 12.87 -0.54
C PHE A 115 2.11 13.85 -1.51
N GLY A 116 3.18 13.42 -2.18
CA GLY A 116 3.86 14.18 -3.22
C GLY A 116 2.96 14.53 -4.41
N TYR A 117 1.94 13.74 -4.73
CA TYR A 117 1.05 13.96 -5.87
C TYR A 117 -0.27 14.68 -5.51
N LYS A 118 -0.48 15.05 -4.24
CA LYS A 118 -1.71 15.76 -3.80
C LYS A 118 -1.88 17.06 -4.57
N GLY A 119 -3.05 17.23 -5.20
CA GLY A 119 -3.38 18.38 -6.06
C GLY A 119 -2.64 18.43 -7.41
N LYS A 120 -1.95 17.35 -7.81
CA LYS A 120 -1.16 17.28 -9.06
C LYS A 120 -1.68 16.23 -10.06
N LEU A 121 -2.62 15.37 -9.66
CA LEU A 121 -3.22 14.32 -10.50
C LEU A 121 -4.64 14.69 -10.97
#